data_AF-A0AAU2JPV5-F1
#
_entry.id   AF-A0AAU2JPV5-F1
#
_cell.length_a   1.000
_cell.length_b   1.000
_cell.length_c   1.000
_cell.angle_alpha   90.00
_cell.angle_beta   90.00
_cell.angle_gamma   90.00
#
_symmetry.space_group_name_H-M   'P 1'
#
loop_
_entity.id
_entity.type
_entity.pdbx_description
1 polymer ?
#
loop_
_entity_poly.entity_id
_entity_poly.type
_entity_poly.pdbx_seq_one_letter_code
_entity_poly.pdbx_strand_id
1 'polypeptide(L)'
;MKSIPLGAVYAGGVQLGAHALERMKPVERERLLRDCSTNVDNLAAGRWETLLTSAFVVEEPMPLPYALLLVAVLGYAEYAYGAWWTAAVFLLGHAAATLLVYGALRRTTDPLTRGAVDVGTSYGFNAVLGALTSALPRGPVRTTARVALLALAAAPVVKRGRTFTDAGHLVALGVGVGVSLALDCLSGVKHQKITRIALSAA
;
A
#
# COMPACT_ATOMS: atom_id res chain seq x y z
N MET A 1 -12.38 -14.24 22.38
CA MET A 1 -13.10 -13.87 21.14
C MET A 1 -12.12 -13.99 19.99
N LYS A 2 -12.38 -14.82 18.97
CA LYS A 2 -11.52 -14.86 17.77
C LYS A 2 -11.68 -13.54 17.04
N SER A 3 -10.59 -12.81 16.84
CA SER A 3 -10.57 -11.60 16.02
C SER A 3 -10.89 -11.97 14.57
N ILE A 4 -11.81 -11.22 13.96
CA ILE A 4 -12.14 -11.35 12.53
C ILE A 4 -10.88 -10.99 11.73
N PRO A 5 -10.43 -11.82 10.77
CA PRO A 5 -9.28 -11.51 9.93
C PRO A 5 -9.66 -10.39 8.93
N LEU A 6 -9.47 -9.13 9.32
CA LEU A 6 -9.95 -7.98 8.55
C LEU A 6 -9.32 -7.94 7.15
N GLY A 7 -8.06 -8.32 7.02
CA GLY A 7 -7.35 -8.41 5.74
C GLY A 7 -7.97 -9.41 4.79
N ALA A 8 -8.46 -10.55 5.30
CA ALA A 8 -9.16 -11.55 4.50
C ALA A 8 -10.57 -11.07 4.10
N VAL A 9 -11.29 -10.43 5.03
CA VAL A 9 -12.60 -9.81 4.74
C VAL A 9 -12.47 -8.71 3.69
N TYR A 10 -11.46 -7.86 3.82
CA TYR A 10 -11.14 -6.80 2.87
C TYR A 10 -10.81 -7.37 1.49
N ALA A 11 -9.85 -8.30 1.39
CA ALA A 11 -9.47 -8.88 0.10
C ALA A 11 -10.64 -9.61 -0.57
N GLY A 12 -11.43 -10.35 0.21
CA GLY A 12 -12.65 -11.00 -0.28
C GLY A 12 -13.70 -10.00 -0.75
N GLY A 13 -13.93 -8.91 -0.01
CA GLY A 13 -14.85 -7.85 -0.39
C GLY A 13 -14.45 -7.16 -1.69
N VAL A 14 -13.17 -6.81 -1.84
CA VAL A 14 -12.63 -6.23 -3.08
C VAL A 14 -12.77 -7.20 -4.24
N GLN A 15 -12.46 -8.49 -4.04
CA GLN A 15 -12.60 -9.51 -5.08
C GLN A 15 -14.06 -9.70 -5.53
N LEU A 16 -14.99 -9.75 -4.58
CA LEU A 16 -16.42 -9.84 -4.88
C LEU A 16 -16.92 -8.58 -5.61
N GLY A 17 -16.47 -7.40 -5.19
CA GLY A 17 -16.74 -6.15 -5.88
C GLY A 17 -16.25 -6.17 -7.33
N ALA A 18 -15.03 -6.68 -7.56
CA ALA A 18 -14.48 -6.83 -8.90
C ALA A 18 -15.34 -7.72 -9.80
N HIS A 19 -15.76 -8.89 -9.29
CA HIS A 19 -16.66 -9.78 -10.04
C HIS A 19 -18.05 -9.18 -10.27
N ALA A 20 -18.55 -8.35 -9.35
CA ALA A 20 -19.79 -7.62 -9.55
C ALA A 20 -19.65 -6.57 -10.67
N LEU A 21 -18.52 -5.84 -10.70
CA LEU A 21 -18.20 -4.87 -11.76
C LEU A 21 -18.12 -5.53 -13.15
N GLU A 22 -17.61 -6.75 -13.26
CA GLU A 22 -17.59 -7.51 -14.52
C GLU A 22 -19.00 -7.80 -15.07
N ARG A 23 -20.02 -7.81 -14.21
CA ARG A 23 -21.42 -8.03 -14.63
C ARG A 23 -22.11 -6.74 -15.10
N MET A 24 -21.49 -5.58 -14.91
CA MET A 24 -22.05 -4.30 -15.33
C MET A 24 -21.82 -4.05 -16.82
N LYS A 25 -22.62 -3.14 -17.42
CA LYS A 25 -22.34 -2.70 -18.80
C LYS A 25 -20.98 -1.99 -18.84
N PRO A 26 -20.19 -2.12 -19.92
CA PRO A 26 -18.85 -1.52 -20.01
C PRO A 26 -18.82 -0.02 -19.66
N VAL A 27 -19.80 0.75 -20.13
CA VAL A 27 -19.91 2.19 -19.85
C VAL A 27 -20.17 2.48 -18.37
N GLU A 28 -20.96 1.64 -17.69
CA GLU A 28 -21.28 1.82 -16.26
C GLU A 28 -20.06 1.43 -15.40
N ARG A 29 -19.37 0.34 -15.76
CA ARG A 29 -18.09 -0.07 -15.12
C ARG A 29 -17.05 1.03 -15.25
N GLU A 30 -16.85 1.56 -16.45
CA GLU A 30 -15.85 2.61 -16.70
C GLU A 30 -16.16 3.89 -15.90
N ARG A 31 -17.44 4.30 -15.84
CA ARG A 31 -17.85 5.45 -15.01
C ARG A 31 -17.53 5.24 -13.54
N LEU A 32 -17.90 4.08 -12.98
CA LEU A 32 -17.64 3.78 -11.58
C LEU A 32 -16.13 3.77 -11.28
N LEU A 33 -15.32 3.13 -12.13
CA LEU A 33 -13.86 3.12 -12.00
C LEU A 33 -13.29 4.54 -12.02
N ARG A 34 -13.76 5.39 -12.94
CA ARG A 34 -13.33 6.80 -13.01
C ARG A 34 -13.78 7.61 -11.80
N ASP A 35 -14.97 7.36 -11.27
CA ASP A 35 -15.50 8.06 -10.10
C ASP A 35 -14.69 7.73 -8.84
N CYS A 36 -14.28 6.47 -8.68
CA CYS A 36 -13.48 5.99 -7.56
C CYS A 36 -11.96 6.23 -7.71
N SER A 37 -11.49 6.58 -8.90
CA SER A 37 -10.06 6.68 -9.24
C SER A 37 -9.35 7.84 -8.53
N THR A 38 -8.08 7.63 -8.18
CA THR A 38 -7.19 8.71 -7.69
C THR A 38 -6.43 9.41 -8.82
N ASN A 39 -7.02 9.49 -10.01
CA ASN A 39 -6.42 10.19 -11.15
C ASN A 39 -6.24 11.70 -10.89
N VAL A 40 -5.43 12.34 -11.73
CA VAL A 40 -5.05 13.74 -11.56
C VAL A 40 -6.27 14.66 -11.66
N ASP A 41 -7.20 14.39 -12.58
CA ASP A 41 -8.40 15.22 -12.76
C ASP A 41 -9.30 15.19 -11.52
N ASN A 42 -9.46 14.03 -10.89
CA ASN A 42 -10.28 13.86 -9.70
C ASN A 42 -9.70 14.59 -8.49
N LEU A 43 -8.41 14.39 -8.23
CA LEU A 43 -7.73 15.03 -7.10
C LEU A 43 -7.60 16.55 -7.32
N ALA A 44 -7.40 17.00 -8.56
CA ALA A 44 -7.41 18.43 -8.89
C ALA A 44 -8.80 19.07 -8.71
N ALA A 45 -9.87 18.30 -8.94
CA ALA A 45 -11.25 18.72 -8.68
C ALA A 45 -11.65 18.65 -7.20
N GLY A 46 -10.73 18.29 -6.30
CA GLY A 46 -10.97 18.22 -4.86
C GLY A 46 -11.68 16.96 -4.38
N ARG A 47 -11.72 15.91 -5.20
CA ARG A 47 -12.35 14.61 -4.86
C ARG A 47 -11.43 13.75 -4.00
N TRP A 48 -11.14 14.23 -2.79
CA TRP A 48 -10.19 13.60 -1.86
C TRP A 48 -10.71 12.30 -1.25
N GLU A 49 -12.03 12.06 -1.27
CA GLU A 49 -12.65 10.79 -0.88
C GLU A 49 -12.13 9.62 -1.73
N THR A 50 -11.65 9.89 -2.95
CA THR A 50 -11.05 8.87 -3.81
C THR A 50 -9.79 8.24 -3.21
N LEU A 51 -9.08 8.95 -2.32
CA LEU A 51 -7.96 8.39 -1.55
C LEU A 51 -8.38 7.16 -0.74
N LEU A 52 -9.63 7.09 -0.31
CA LEU A 52 -10.16 5.93 0.39
C LEU A 52 -10.83 4.96 -0.60
N THR A 53 -11.75 5.44 -1.45
CA THR A 53 -12.55 4.55 -2.29
C THR A 53 -11.71 3.80 -3.32
N SER A 54 -10.62 4.39 -3.82
CA SER A 54 -9.76 3.74 -4.81
C SER A 54 -9.09 2.49 -4.26
N ALA A 55 -8.88 2.39 -2.95
CA ALA A 55 -8.34 1.17 -2.34
C ALA A 55 -9.31 -0.02 -2.42
N PHE A 56 -10.62 0.24 -2.43
CA PHE A 56 -11.66 -0.81 -2.37
C PHE A 56 -12.15 -1.27 -3.74
N VAL A 57 -11.67 -0.66 -4.81
CA VAL A 57 -12.09 -0.94 -6.18
C VAL A 57 -10.87 -1.40 -6.98
N VAL A 58 -11.02 -2.44 -7.78
CA VAL A 58 -10.00 -2.90 -8.73
C VAL A 58 -10.62 -2.91 -10.12
N GLU A 59 -9.80 -2.64 -11.14
CA GLU A 59 -10.24 -2.63 -12.53
C GLU A 59 -10.78 -4.01 -12.94
N GLU A 60 -10.00 -5.05 -12.65
CA GLU A 60 -10.31 -6.45 -12.96
C GLU A 60 -10.20 -7.31 -11.69
N PRO A 61 -10.90 -8.46 -11.63
CA PRO A 61 -10.70 -9.39 -10.53
C PRO A 61 -9.24 -9.76 -10.38
N MET A 62 -8.77 -9.78 -9.14
CA MET A 62 -7.38 -10.06 -8.88
C MET A 62 -7.05 -11.49 -9.31
N PRO A 63 -5.91 -11.71 -10.00
CA PRO A 63 -5.39 -13.04 -10.22
C PRO A 63 -5.23 -13.76 -8.88
N LEU A 64 -5.59 -15.05 -8.83
CA LEU A 64 -5.56 -15.84 -7.59
C LEU A 64 -4.22 -15.72 -6.82
N PRO A 65 -3.03 -15.77 -7.46
CA PRO A 65 -1.77 -15.59 -6.75
C PRO A 65 -1.65 -14.25 -6.04
N TYR A 66 -2.12 -13.15 -6.66
CA TYR A 66 -2.09 -11.83 -6.05
C TYR A 66 -3.09 -11.73 -4.90
N ALA A 67 -4.31 -12.25 -5.06
CA ALA A 67 -5.32 -12.26 -3.99
C ALA A 67 -4.83 -13.04 -2.76
N LEU A 68 -4.22 -14.21 -2.96
CA LEU A 68 -3.64 -15.01 -1.87
C LEU A 68 -2.46 -14.29 -1.21
N LEU A 69 -1.60 -13.64 -2.00
CA LEU A 69 -0.47 -12.88 -1.47
C LEU A 69 -0.94 -11.66 -0.66
N LEU A 70 -1.99 -10.96 -1.12
CA LEU A 70 -2.62 -9.87 -0.39
C LEU A 70 -3.15 -10.36 0.97
N VAL A 71 -3.89 -11.46 0.99
CA VAL A 71 -4.39 -12.07 2.23
C VAL A 71 -3.24 -12.47 3.14
N ALA A 72 -2.18 -13.08 2.61
CA ALA A 72 -1.02 -13.51 3.40
C ALA A 72 -0.28 -12.31 4.02
N VAL A 73 -0.03 -11.26 3.24
CA VAL A 73 0.66 -10.05 3.72
C VAL A 73 -0.17 -9.32 4.76
N LEU A 74 -1.45 -9.05 4.47
CA LEU A 74 -2.32 -8.37 5.44
C LEU A 74 -2.51 -9.24 6.68
N GLY A 75 -2.86 -10.52 6.52
CA GLY A 75 -3.08 -11.44 7.64
C GLY A 75 -1.85 -11.62 8.52
N TYR A 76 -0.65 -11.69 7.94
CA TYR A 76 0.59 -11.76 8.73
C TYR A 76 0.87 -10.44 9.47
N ALA A 77 0.60 -9.29 8.84
CA ALA A 77 0.71 -7.99 9.52
C ALA A 77 -0.28 -7.87 10.68
N GLU A 78 -1.52 -8.32 10.49
CA GLU A 78 -2.52 -8.36 11.57
C GLU A 78 -2.10 -9.28 12.71
N TYR A 79 -1.51 -10.43 12.38
CA TYR A 79 -0.96 -11.35 13.36
C TYR A 79 0.21 -10.73 14.14
N ALA A 80 1.14 -10.07 13.45
CA ALA A 80 2.37 -9.54 14.05
C ALA A 80 2.16 -8.23 14.82
N TYR A 81 1.27 -7.34 14.36
CA TYR A 81 1.13 -5.97 14.85
C TYR A 81 -0.31 -5.55 15.19
N GLY A 82 -1.30 -6.37 14.85
CA GLY A 82 -2.72 -6.09 15.08
C GLY A 82 -3.42 -5.41 13.89
N ALA A 83 -4.74 -5.61 13.78
CA ALA A 83 -5.49 -5.19 12.60
C ALA A 83 -5.55 -3.67 12.38
N TRP A 84 -5.66 -2.89 13.46
CA TRP A 84 -5.65 -1.43 13.35
C TRP A 84 -4.31 -0.88 12.89
N TRP A 85 -3.21 -1.49 13.30
CA TRP A 85 -1.88 -1.12 12.82
C TRP A 85 -1.75 -1.43 11.33
N THR A 86 -2.18 -2.62 10.90
CA THR A 86 -2.18 -3.00 9.48
C THR A 86 -3.00 -2.04 8.64
N ALA A 87 -4.22 -1.72 9.08
CA ALA A 87 -5.09 -0.77 8.39
C ALA A 87 -4.47 0.63 8.32
N ALA A 88 -3.85 1.11 9.40
CA ALA A 88 -3.20 2.42 9.42
C ALA A 88 -2.02 2.48 8.45
N VAL A 89 -1.15 1.46 8.42
CA VAL A 89 -0.01 1.41 7.48
C VAL A 89 -0.49 1.30 6.04
N PHE A 90 -1.51 0.47 5.79
CA PHE A 90 -2.12 0.33 4.48
C PHE A 90 -2.64 1.68 3.97
N LEU A 91 -3.48 2.36 4.74
CA LEU A 91 -4.09 3.63 4.35
C LEU A 91 -3.06 4.76 4.24
N LEU A 92 -2.09 4.82 5.17
CA LEU A 92 -1.01 5.80 5.12
C LEU A 92 -0.19 5.65 3.84
N GLY A 93 0.25 4.43 3.54
CA GLY A 93 1.06 4.18 2.36
C GLY A 93 0.30 4.38 1.05
N HIS A 94 -0.97 3.97 1.02
CA HIS A 94 -1.87 4.22 -0.11
C HIS A 94 -2.02 5.72 -0.38
N ALA A 95 -2.46 6.49 0.62
CA ALA A 95 -2.66 7.92 0.48
C ALA A 95 -1.35 8.68 0.20
N ALA A 96 -0.26 8.34 0.88
CA ALA A 96 1.04 8.99 0.65
C ALA A 96 1.57 8.75 -0.76
N ALA A 97 1.48 7.52 -1.26
CA ALA A 97 1.90 7.20 -2.63
C ALA A 97 1.05 7.94 -3.65
N THR A 98 -0.27 7.90 -3.51
CA THR A 98 -1.19 8.64 -4.37
C THR A 98 -0.90 10.13 -4.38
N LEU A 99 -0.73 10.77 -3.22
CA LEU A 99 -0.48 12.21 -3.13
C LEU A 99 0.88 12.61 -3.72
N LEU A 100 1.91 11.78 -3.58
CA LEU A 100 3.22 12.02 -4.18
C LEU A 100 3.17 11.87 -5.71
N VAL A 101 2.51 10.83 -6.21
CA VAL A 101 2.28 10.63 -7.66
C VAL A 101 1.48 11.80 -8.22
N TYR A 102 0.37 12.17 -7.57
CA TYR A 102 -0.41 13.35 -7.93
C TYR A 102 0.45 14.62 -7.93
N GLY A 103 1.25 14.85 -6.89
CA GLY A 103 2.14 16.00 -6.80
C GLY A 103 3.12 16.09 -7.98
N ALA A 104 3.66 14.96 -8.43
CA ALA A 104 4.54 14.86 -9.59
C ALA A 104 3.81 15.11 -10.92
N LEU A 105 2.55 14.66 -11.02
CA LEU A 105 1.78 14.72 -12.26
C LEU A 105 0.85 15.92 -12.39
N ARG A 106 0.55 16.66 -11.31
CA ARG A 106 -0.52 17.68 -11.30
C ARG A 106 -0.39 18.77 -12.35
N ARG A 107 0.84 19.03 -12.82
CA ARG A 107 1.15 20.03 -13.86
C ARG A 107 1.20 19.46 -15.28
N THR A 108 1.01 18.15 -15.44
CA THR A 108 0.90 17.56 -16.77
C THR A 108 -0.36 18.05 -17.48
N THR A 109 -0.24 18.31 -18.78
CA THR A 109 -1.33 18.71 -19.66
C THR A 109 -1.83 17.56 -20.52
N ASP A 110 -1.17 16.40 -20.48
CA ASP A 110 -1.56 15.21 -21.25
C ASP A 110 -2.88 14.62 -20.73
N PRO A 111 -3.99 14.68 -21.50
CA PRO A 111 -5.30 14.20 -21.03
C PRO A 111 -5.30 12.70 -20.70
N LEU A 112 -4.50 11.91 -21.41
CA LEU A 112 -4.41 10.46 -21.18
C LEU A 112 -3.82 10.18 -19.80
N THR A 113 -2.69 10.81 -19.46
CA THR A 113 -2.08 10.68 -18.12
C THR A 113 -2.98 11.25 -17.03
N ARG A 114 -3.67 12.36 -17.28
CA ARG A 114 -4.50 13.02 -16.27
C ARG A 114 -5.74 12.23 -15.89
N GLY A 115 -6.39 11.61 -16.87
CA GLY A 115 -7.61 10.83 -16.71
C GLY A 115 -7.38 9.33 -16.46
N ALA A 116 -6.14 8.85 -16.56
CA ALA A 116 -5.79 7.44 -16.40
C ALA A 116 -6.32 6.88 -15.06
N VAL A 117 -7.03 5.75 -15.12
CA VAL A 117 -7.62 5.11 -13.95
C VAL A 117 -6.51 4.63 -13.01
N ASP A 118 -6.59 5.02 -11.74
CA ASP A 118 -5.71 4.59 -10.67
C ASP A 118 -6.56 4.12 -9.50
N VAL A 119 -6.87 2.83 -9.49
CA VAL A 119 -7.60 2.14 -8.42
C VAL A 119 -6.89 0.84 -8.08
N GLY A 120 -7.08 0.36 -6.86
CA GLY A 120 -6.68 -0.96 -6.44
C GLY A 120 -6.01 -1.00 -5.08
N THR A 121 -5.73 -2.22 -4.66
CA THR A 121 -5.15 -2.51 -3.34
C THR A 121 -3.63 -2.32 -3.30
N SER A 122 -3.02 -2.03 -4.45
CA SER A 122 -1.60 -2.27 -4.69
C SER A 122 -0.66 -1.32 -3.94
N TYR A 123 -1.02 -0.05 -3.75
CA TYR A 123 -0.21 0.86 -2.94
C TYR A 123 -0.24 0.48 -1.47
N GLY A 124 -1.43 0.29 -0.88
CA GLY A 124 -1.54 -0.15 0.50
C GLY A 124 -0.87 -1.52 0.75
N PHE A 125 -0.99 -2.46 -0.18
CA PHE A 125 -0.28 -3.74 -0.15
C PHE A 125 1.25 -3.56 -0.06
N ASN A 126 1.82 -2.76 -0.97
CA ASN A 126 3.27 -2.52 -1.00
C ASN A 126 3.75 -1.82 0.28
N ALA A 127 2.95 -0.92 0.84
CA ALA A 127 3.26 -0.27 2.10
C ALA A 127 3.29 -1.24 3.29
N VAL A 128 2.29 -2.12 3.40
CA VAL A 128 2.28 -3.16 4.45
C VAL A 128 3.45 -4.12 4.26
N LEU A 129 3.74 -4.54 3.02
CA LEU A 129 4.87 -5.41 2.71
C LEU A 129 6.21 -4.78 3.12
N GLY A 130 6.42 -3.50 2.83
CA GLY A 130 7.61 -2.76 3.25
C GLY A 130 7.72 -2.65 4.77
N ALA A 131 6.61 -2.39 5.45
CA ALA A 131 6.55 -2.27 6.91
C ALA A 131 6.83 -3.60 7.63
N LEU A 132 6.34 -4.72 7.07
CA LEU A 132 6.57 -6.07 7.56
C LEU A 132 8.04 -6.49 7.57
N THR A 133 8.92 -5.81 6.84
CA THR A 133 10.36 -6.07 6.97
C THR A 133 10.86 -5.86 8.40
N SER A 134 10.15 -5.09 9.24
CA SER A 134 10.51 -4.92 10.66
C SER A 134 10.28 -6.17 11.51
N ALA A 135 9.46 -7.11 11.04
CA ALA A 135 9.22 -8.41 11.69
C ALA A 135 10.37 -9.40 11.46
N LEU A 136 11.24 -9.15 10.48
CA LEU A 136 12.40 -9.98 10.19
C LEU A 136 13.48 -9.83 11.29
N PRO A 137 14.30 -10.87 11.54
CA PRO A 137 15.43 -10.79 12.47
C PRO A 137 16.33 -9.60 12.17
N ARG A 138 16.76 -8.88 13.22
CA ARG A 138 17.68 -7.74 13.07
C ARG A 138 19.00 -8.21 12.45
N GLY A 139 19.56 -7.40 11.56
CA GLY A 139 20.84 -7.66 10.92
C GLY A 139 20.73 -7.81 9.40
N PRO A 140 21.66 -8.55 8.75
CA PRO A 140 21.82 -8.54 7.30
C PRO A 140 20.59 -9.06 6.56
N VAL A 141 19.90 -10.09 7.08
CA VAL A 141 18.70 -10.68 6.45
C VAL A 141 17.64 -9.61 6.18
N ARG A 142 17.33 -8.80 7.19
CA ARG A 142 16.34 -7.73 7.07
C ARG A 142 16.78 -6.62 6.12
N THR A 143 18.03 -6.20 6.19
CA THR A 143 18.57 -5.17 5.30
C THR A 143 18.53 -5.66 3.84
N THR A 144 18.96 -6.90 3.59
CA THR A 144 18.89 -7.53 2.27
C THR A 144 17.46 -7.63 1.79
N ALA A 145 16.50 -8.01 2.64
CA ALA A 145 15.09 -8.05 2.27
C ALA A 145 14.55 -6.67 1.84
N ARG A 146 14.86 -5.60 2.60
CA ARG A 146 14.48 -4.23 2.24
C ARG A 146 15.07 -3.81 0.90
N VAL A 147 16.35 -4.03 0.69
CA VAL A 147 17.06 -3.69 -0.55
C VAL A 147 16.49 -4.49 -1.72
N ALA A 148 16.28 -5.79 -1.56
CA ALA A 148 15.73 -6.66 -2.59
C ALA A 148 14.31 -6.24 -2.99
N LEU A 149 13.43 -5.98 -2.02
CA LEU A 149 12.07 -5.50 -2.29
C LEU A 149 12.09 -4.15 -3.03
N LEU A 150 12.90 -3.19 -2.57
CA LEU A 150 13.03 -1.89 -3.24
C LEU A 150 13.59 -2.03 -4.66
N ALA A 151 14.58 -2.90 -4.88
CA ALA A 151 15.13 -3.15 -6.21
C ALA A 151 14.09 -3.78 -7.14
N LEU A 152 13.29 -4.74 -6.64
CA LEU A 152 12.19 -5.36 -7.39
C LEU A 152 11.12 -4.33 -7.76
N ALA A 153 10.76 -3.42 -6.84
CA ALA A 153 9.80 -2.35 -7.11
C ALA A 153 10.37 -1.24 -8.03
N ALA A 154 11.68 -1.02 -8.02
CA ALA A 154 12.34 -0.06 -8.91
C ALA A 154 12.51 -0.59 -10.35
N ALA A 155 12.58 -1.92 -10.52
CA ALA A 155 12.76 -2.55 -11.82
C ALA A 155 11.74 -2.12 -12.91
N PRO A 156 10.41 -2.05 -12.67
CA PRO A 156 9.47 -1.54 -13.67
C PRO A 156 9.63 -0.04 -13.94
N VAL A 157 10.00 0.76 -12.93
CA VAL A 157 10.20 2.22 -13.06
C VAL A 157 11.33 2.58 -14.03
N VAL A 158 12.34 1.73 -14.17
CA VAL A 158 13.48 1.97 -15.09
C VAL A 158 13.24 1.42 -16.49
N LYS A 159 12.19 0.62 -16.72
CA LYS A 159 11.88 0.05 -18.04
C LYS A 159 11.23 1.08 -18.97
N ARG A 160 11.40 0.86 -20.28
CA ARG A 160 10.61 1.56 -21.30
C ARG A 160 9.15 1.09 -21.19
N GLY A 161 8.20 2.03 -21.23
CA GLY A 161 6.78 1.73 -21.05
C GLY A 161 6.29 1.78 -19.60
N ARG A 162 7.11 2.27 -18.66
CA ARG A 162 6.70 2.53 -17.28
C ARG A 162 5.44 3.39 -17.21
N THR A 163 4.66 3.15 -16.18
CA THR A 163 3.46 3.91 -15.81
C THR A 163 3.74 4.73 -14.55
N PHE A 164 2.87 5.70 -14.24
CA PHE A 164 2.94 6.38 -12.95
C PHE A 164 2.63 5.44 -11.77
N THR A 165 1.86 4.38 -12.03
CA THR A 165 1.54 3.35 -11.04
C THR A 165 2.79 2.60 -10.58
N ASP A 166 3.75 2.35 -11.48
CA ASP A 166 5.04 1.76 -11.11
C ASP A 166 5.81 2.63 -10.09
N ALA A 167 5.77 3.96 -10.28
CA ALA A 167 6.34 4.90 -9.32
C ALA A 167 5.54 4.90 -8.00
N GLY A 168 4.20 4.80 -8.08
CA GLY A 168 3.33 4.64 -6.92
C GLY A 168 3.66 3.40 -6.09
N HIS A 169 3.88 2.23 -6.72
CA HIS A 169 4.31 1.01 -6.03
C HIS A 169 5.63 1.20 -5.29
N LEU A 170 6.63 1.78 -5.96
CA LEU A 170 7.94 2.04 -5.35
C LEU A 170 7.83 3.01 -4.17
N VAL A 171 7.06 4.08 -4.31
CA VAL A 171 6.84 5.07 -3.24
C VAL A 171 6.12 4.43 -2.06
N ALA A 172 5.04 3.68 -2.30
CA ALA A 172 4.28 3.02 -1.25
C ALA A 172 5.14 2.02 -0.46
N LEU A 173 5.94 1.22 -1.17
CA LEU A 173 6.91 0.31 -0.55
C LEU A 173 7.95 1.08 0.27
N GLY A 174 8.48 2.18 -0.27
CA GLY A 174 9.43 3.05 0.42
C GLY A 174 8.86 3.64 1.71
N VAL A 175 7.61 4.09 1.70
CA VAL A 175 6.88 4.55 2.91
C VAL A 175 6.78 3.41 3.93
N GLY A 176 6.42 2.21 3.48
CA GLY A 176 6.41 1.01 4.32
C GLY A 176 7.77 0.71 4.96
N VAL A 177 8.84 0.74 4.18
CA VAL A 177 10.22 0.58 4.70
C VAL A 177 10.57 1.70 5.69
N GLY A 178 10.10 2.93 5.46
CA GLY A 178 10.21 4.03 6.41
C GLY A 178 9.55 3.73 7.75
N VAL A 179 8.32 3.19 7.75
CA VAL A 179 7.63 2.73 8.96
C VAL A 179 8.44 1.62 9.66
N SER A 180 8.96 0.67 8.89
CA SER A 180 9.82 -0.40 9.39
C SER A 180 11.08 0.12 10.10
N LEU A 181 11.71 1.15 9.54
CA LEU A 181 12.86 1.83 10.16
C LEU A 181 12.47 2.62 11.41
N ALA A 182 11.31 3.28 11.41
CA ALA A 182 10.82 4.01 12.58
C ALA A 182 10.57 3.05 13.77
N LEU A 183 9.97 1.88 13.51
CA LEU A 183 9.78 0.83 14.53
C LEU A 183 11.11 0.32 15.11
N ASP A 184 12.14 0.21 14.27
CA ASP A 184 13.49 -0.14 14.73
C ASP A 184 14.07 0.91 15.67
N CYS A 185 14.00 2.18 15.30
CA CYS A 185 14.50 3.29 16.12
C CYS A 185 13.79 3.34 17.48
N LEU A 186 12.46 3.22 17.49
CA LEU A 186 11.66 3.23 18.73
C LEU A 186 12.00 2.04 19.64
N SER A 187 12.23 0.86 19.06
CA SER A 187 12.63 -0.34 19.81
C SER A 187 14.02 -0.20 20.44
N GLY A 188 14.97 0.40 19.72
CA GLY A 188 16.33 0.64 20.23
C GLY A 188 16.34 1.63 21.40
N VAL A 189 15.58 2.72 21.30
CA VAL A 189 15.43 3.72 22.38
C VAL A 189 14.84 3.07 23.64
N LYS A 190 13.82 2.21 23.48
CA LYS A 190 13.20 1.50 24.62
C LYS A 190 14.20 0.60 25.33
N HIS A 191 15.03 -0.14 24.59
CA HIS A 191 16.05 -1.01 25.17
C HIS A 191 17.11 -0.20 25.95
N GLN A 192 17.61 0.90 25.38
CA GLN A 192 18.59 1.77 26.04
C GLN A 192 18.07 2.39 27.35
N LYS A 193 16.80 2.82 27.40
CA LYS A 193 16.20 3.36 28.63
C LYS A 193 16.15 2.33 29.75
N ILE A 194 15.76 1.08 29.46
CA ILE A 194 15.70 0.01 30.47
C ILE A 194 17.09 -0.30 31.01
N THR A 195 18.10 -0.45 30.15
CA THR A 195 19.49 -0.71 30.57
C THR A 195 20.04 0.43 31.43
N ARG A 196 19.73 1.70 31.10
CA ARG A 196 20.16 2.85 31.92
C ARG A 196 19.52 2.87 33.31
N ILE A 197 18.22 2.56 33.41
CA ILE A 197 17.53 2.48 34.72
C ILE A 197 18.14 1.37 35.57
N ALA A 198 18.39 0.19 34.98
CA ALA A 198 19.00 -0.93 35.68
C ALA A 198 20.42 -0.62 36.19
N LEU A 199 21.23 0.10 35.41
CA LEU A 199 22.57 0.53 35.81
C LEU A 199 22.58 1.65 36.85
N SER A 200 21.54 2.49 36.93
CA SER A 200 21.44 3.55 37.94
C SER A 200 20.89 3.08 39.29
N ALA A 201 20.35 1.86 39.34
CA ALA A 201 19.78 1.24 40.54
C ALA A 201 20.73 0.23 41.20
N ALA A 202 21.95 0.06 40.66
CA ALA A 202 23.03 -0.77 41.17
C ALA A 202 24.16 0.12 41.72
#